data_AF-A0A0C2NIX3-F1
#
_entry.id   AF-A0A0C2NIX3-F1
#
_cell.length_a   1.000
_cell.length_b   1.000
_cell.length_c   1.000
_cell.angle_alpha   90.00
_cell.angle_beta   90.00
_cell.angle_gamma   90.00
#
_symmetry.space_group_name_H-M   'P 1'
#
loop_
_entity.id
_entity.type
_entity.pdbx_description
1 polymer ?
#
loop_
_entity_poly.entity_id
_entity_poly.type
_entity_poly.pdbx_seq_one_letter_code
_entity_poly.pdbx_strand_id
1 'polypeptide(L)'
;MFQRGPVPRMRHGFLSVREYIVICGGSDKGKRKCYKDLWTYNTLSGVWMKYLLPTQIKNASAYPIICADQNLVYIFGAENIVEGYQEINSLFSFDVKHGKWERIYYHPRGHDNGIEIIMFSAIFHDNGFMYLMGNGWRNRRLDLIYKFCLETLTWSLVVQIGETPKFKCRFCGTVYKINATIRGRVVHVFDFTTNIWTKRSTSAYNEQYPPERVFEAYAFSSTCAYMSGGPNPDWSALLLDIWKIDFETLQWVKLDQSLQRGLWYHRMSVVQDSYLYHVGSYHEKSRYLNGIERLILRIPTLFRISFEAVCRSPNSRIYIASLPETLLMDLNFSN
;
A
#
# COMPACT_ATOMS: atom_id res chain seq x y z
N MET A 1 7.90 27.90 -4.96
CA MET A 1 7.02 27.80 -3.77
C MET A 1 7.18 26.39 -3.22
N PHE A 2 7.85 26.21 -2.07
CA PHE A 2 8.06 24.88 -1.47
C PHE A 2 6.69 24.28 -1.15
N GLN A 3 6.25 23.28 -1.93
CA GLN A 3 4.98 22.61 -1.70
C GLN A 3 5.11 21.81 -0.41
N ARG A 4 4.52 22.33 0.68
CA ARG A 4 4.22 21.52 1.87
C ARG A 4 3.36 20.36 1.38
N GLY A 5 3.78 19.12 1.65
CA GLY A 5 3.14 17.90 1.15
C GLY A 5 1.65 17.78 1.50
N PRO A 6 1.03 16.60 1.28
CA PRO A 6 -0.41 16.46 1.45
C PRO A 6 -0.88 16.85 2.86
N VAL A 7 -2.03 17.53 2.91
CA VAL A 7 -2.80 17.77 4.14
C VAL A 7 -3.22 16.45 4.82
N PRO A 8 -3.55 16.45 6.13
CA PRO A 8 -3.86 15.22 6.84
C PRO A 8 -5.11 14.59 6.24
N ARG A 9 -5.07 13.26 6.15
CA ARG A 9 -6.10 12.48 5.47
C ARG A 9 -6.15 11.05 5.98
N MET A 10 -7.35 10.51 6.05
CA MET A 10 -7.60 9.09 6.30
C MET A 10 -8.05 8.39 5.03
N ARG A 11 -8.05 7.05 5.05
CA ARG A 11 -8.58 6.20 3.96
C ARG A 11 -7.89 6.39 2.60
N HIS A 12 -6.75 7.09 2.57
CA HIS A 12 -5.93 7.26 1.38
C HIS A 12 -5.25 5.93 0.98
N GLY A 13 -4.92 5.83 -0.30
CA GLY A 13 -4.01 4.82 -0.82
C GLY A 13 -2.58 5.23 -0.47
N PHE A 14 -1.76 4.27 -0.06
CA PHE A 14 -0.37 4.49 0.33
C PHE A 14 0.47 3.28 -0.06
N LEU A 15 1.54 3.52 -0.82
CA LEU A 15 2.55 2.51 -1.14
C LEU A 15 3.88 3.17 -1.47
N SER A 16 4.91 2.34 -1.60
CA SER A 16 6.19 2.68 -2.18
C SER A 16 6.30 2.04 -3.56
N VAL A 17 6.99 2.72 -4.46
CA VAL A 17 7.41 2.19 -5.75
C VAL A 17 8.77 2.80 -6.05
N ARG A 18 9.79 1.93 -6.17
CA ARG A 18 11.21 2.34 -6.20
C ARG A 18 11.56 3.27 -5.02
N GLU A 19 12.11 4.44 -5.31
CA GLU A 19 12.44 5.48 -4.33
C GLU A 19 11.27 6.41 -3.98
N TYR A 20 10.09 6.21 -4.57
CA TYR A 20 8.93 7.07 -4.37
C TYR A 20 7.98 6.51 -3.31
N ILE A 21 7.45 7.40 -2.48
CA ILE A 21 6.23 7.17 -1.72
C ILE A 21 5.07 7.81 -2.47
N VAL A 22 3.96 7.09 -2.59
CA VAL A 22 2.76 7.54 -3.29
C VAL A 22 1.58 7.60 -2.34
N ILE A 23 0.89 8.74 -2.33
CA ILE A 23 -0.32 8.99 -1.55
C ILE A 23 -1.44 9.34 -2.52
N CYS A 24 -2.46 8.50 -2.61
CA CYS A 24 -3.61 8.71 -3.49
C CYS A 24 -4.87 9.00 -2.69
N GLY A 25 -5.56 10.08 -3.05
CA GLY A 25 -6.90 10.41 -2.54
C GLY A 25 -7.01 10.45 -1.02
N GLY A 26 -8.08 9.88 -0.49
CA GLY A 26 -8.46 9.89 0.93
C GLY A 26 -9.45 11.00 1.28
N SER A 27 -9.79 11.10 2.55
CA SER A 27 -10.74 12.10 3.06
C SER A 27 -10.25 12.76 4.34
N ASP A 28 -10.80 13.92 4.66
CA ASP A 28 -10.62 14.55 5.97
C ASP A 28 -11.47 13.81 7.03
N LYS A 29 -11.00 13.79 8.29
CA LYS A 29 -11.77 13.25 9.41
C LYS A 29 -12.82 14.29 9.82
N GLY A 30 -14.10 13.95 9.68
CA GLY A 30 -15.20 14.81 10.12
C GLY A 30 -15.69 15.85 9.10
N LYS A 31 -14.95 16.11 8.01
CA LYS A 31 -15.47 16.87 6.86
C LYS A 31 -15.79 15.90 5.73
N ARG A 32 -16.95 16.03 5.08
CA ARG A 32 -17.36 15.22 3.90
C ARG A 32 -16.51 15.53 2.64
N LYS A 33 -15.25 15.94 2.81
CA LYS A 33 -14.33 16.32 1.73
C LYS A 33 -13.43 15.14 1.38
N CYS A 34 -13.48 14.74 0.12
CA CYS A 34 -12.56 13.78 -0.48
C CYS A 34 -11.47 14.52 -1.26
N TYR A 35 -10.24 14.06 -1.17
CA TYR A 35 -9.10 14.60 -1.88
C TYR A 35 -8.99 13.94 -3.26
N LYS A 36 -8.92 14.75 -4.30
CA LYS A 36 -8.90 14.31 -5.70
C LYS A 36 -7.51 14.44 -6.31
N ASP A 37 -6.48 14.19 -5.50
CA ASP A 37 -5.07 14.33 -5.84
C ASP A 37 -4.27 13.05 -5.59
N LEU A 38 -3.17 12.93 -6.32
CA LEU A 38 -2.09 11.99 -6.06
C LEU A 38 -0.84 12.78 -5.74
N TRP A 39 -0.14 12.37 -4.69
CA TRP A 39 1.13 12.96 -4.28
C TRP A 39 2.23 11.92 -4.37
N THR A 40 3.37 12.32 -4.91
CA THR A 40 4.61 11.52 -4.87
C THR A 40 5.64 12.23 -4.01
N TYR A 41 6.37 11.48 -3.20
CA TYR A 41 7.52 11.96 -2.45
C TYR A 41 8.75 11.15 -2.86
N ASN A 42 9.72 11.81 -3.48
CA ASN A 42 11.00 11.16 -3.80
C ASN A 42 11.84 11.09 -2.51
N THR A 43 12.12 9.87 -2.04
CA THR A 43 12.84 9.64 -0.78
C THR A 43 14.32 10.00 -0.84
N LEU A 44 14.89 10.17 -2.03
CA LEU A 44 16.26 10.62 -2.25
C LEU A 44 16.30 12.15 -2.14
N SER A 45 15.61 12.86 -3.01
CA SER A 45 15.65 14.32 -3.08
C SER A 45 14.84 15.03 -1.99
N GLY A 46 13.88 14.33 -1.36
CA GLY A 46 12.97 14.95 -0.39
C GLY A 46 11.91 15.85 -1.03
N VAL A 47 11.68 15.73 -2.33
CA VAL A 47 10.76 16.59 -3.09
C VAL A 47 9.38 15.95 -3.19
N TRP A 48 8.36 16.75 -2.90
CA TRP A 48 6.95 16.42 -3.14
C TRP A 48 6.51 16.91 -4.52
N MET A 49 5.73 16.10 -5.22
CA MET A 49 5.00 16.51 -6.41
C MET A 49 3.52 16.15 -6.28
N LYS A 50 2.67 16.99 -6.84
CA LYS A 50 1.21 16.85 -6.81
C LYS A 50 0.67 16.67 -8.22
N TYR A 51 -0.22 15.69 -8.38
CA TYR A 51 -0.92 15.37 -9.61
C TYR A 51 -2.43 15.38 -9.39
N LEU A 52 -3.18 15.76 -10.41
CA LEU A 52 -4.64 15.65 -10.41
C LEU A 52 -5.04 14.24 -10.85
N LEU A 53 -6.04 13.65 -10.17
CA LEU A 53 -6.58 12.37 -10.58
C LEU A 53 -7.43 12.51 -11.86
N PRO A 54 -7.44 11.50 -12.76
CA PRO A 54 -8.45 11.38 -13.82
C PRO A 54 -9.88 11.37 -13.25
N THR A 55 -10.84 11.89 -14.02
CA THR A 55 -12.23 12.12 -13.56
C THR A 55 -12.92 10.88 -13.01
N GLN A 56 -12.73 9.72 -13.66
CA GLN A 56 -13.30 8.43 -13.22
C GLN A 56 -12.71 7.96 -11.88
N ILE A 57 -11.44 8.29 -11.59
CA ILE A 57 -10.82 8.00 -10.29
C ILE A 57 -11.28 8.99 -9.21
N LYS A 58 -11.60 10.25 -9.58
CA LYS A 58 -12.06 11.26 -8.61
C LYS A 58 -13.28 10.79 -7.82
N ASN A 59 -14.13 9.95 -8.40
CA ASN A 59 -15.28 9.35 -7.71
C ASN A 59 -14.83 8.28 -6.69
N ALA A 60 -13.87 7.42 -7.05
CA ALA A 60 -13.19 6.43 -6.18
C ALA A 60 -12.22 7.01 -5.13
N SER A 61 -11.94 8.31 -5.20
CA SER A 61 -10.91 8.96 -4.38
C SER A 61 -11.12 8.92 -2.87
N ALA A 62 -12.32 8.58 -2.38
CA ALA A 62 -12.58 8.38 -0.95
C ALA A 62 -11.99 7.07 -0.41
N TYR A 63 -11.88 6.05 -1.27
CA TYR A 63 -11.40 4.70 -0.93
C TYR A 63 -10.53 4.13 -2.05
N PRO A 64 -9.49 4.86 -2.49
CA PRO A 64 -8.64 4.37 -3.56
C PRO A 64 -7.91 3.13 -3.04
N ILE A 65 -7.87 2.11 -3.89
CA ILE A 65 -6.99 0.97 -3.70
C ILE A 65 -5.96 0.99 -4.81
N ILE A 66 -4.69 0.86 -4.41
CA ILE A 66 -3.55 1.06 -5.29
C ILE A 66 -2.57 -0.10 -5.10
N CYS A 67 -2.01 -0.60 -6.20
CA CYS A 67 -0.82 -1.45 -6.20
C CYS A 67 0.24 -0.82 -7.10
N ALA A 68 1.46 -1.33 -7.03
CA ALA A 68 2.54 -0.90 -7.89
C ALA A 68 3.23 -2.10 -8.51
N ASP A 69 3.76 -1.89 -9.71
CA ASP A 69 4.70 -2.77 -10.38
C ASP A 69 5.74 -1.91 -11.09
N GLN A 70 7.03 -2.22 -10.88
CA GLN A 70 8.15 -1.50 -11.49
C GLN A 70 8.12 0.03 -11.27
N ASN A 71 7.59 0.79 -12.24
CA ASN A 71 7.45 2.26 -12.25
C ASN A 71 6.00 2.74 -12.21
N LEU A 72 5.05 1.80 -12.29
CA LEU A 72 3.64 2.10 -12.48
C LEU A 72 2.89 1.91 -11.18
N VAL A 73 2.01 2.85 -10.89
CA VAL A 73 0.97 2.71 -9.86
C VAL A 73 -0.35 2.48 -10.56
N TYR A 74 -0.99 1.36 -10.25
CA TYR A 74 -2.30 1.01 -10.78
C TYR A 74 -3.40 1.42 -9.82
N ILE A 75 -4.45 2.02 -10.36
CA ILE A 75 -5.59 2.51 -9.59
C ILE A 75 -6.87 2.21 -10.37
N PHE A 76 -7.82 1.56 -9.71
CA PHE A 76 -9.15 1.40 -10.26
C PHE A 76 -10.00 2.66 -10.04
N GLY A 77 -10.70 3.04 -11.10
CA GLY A 77 -11.79 4.00 -11.01
C GLY A 77 -13.12 3.28 -10.80
N ALA A 78 -14.03 4.00 -10.16
CA ALA A 78 -15.39 3.55 -9.92
C ALA A 78 -16.33 4.73 -10.12
N GLU A 79 -17.26 4.62 -11.07
CA GLU A 79 -18.26 5.67 -11.29
C GLU A 79 -19.32 5.71 -10.20
N ASN A 80 -19.59 4.57 -9.56
CA ASN A 80 -20.59 4.44 -8.50
C ASN A 80 -19.98 3.81 -7.24
N ILE A 81 -20.30 4.42 -6.09
CA ILE A 81 -19.82 3.97 -4.78
C ILE A 81 -20.96 4.09 -3.78
N VAL A 82 -21.33 2.97 -3.18
CA VAL A 82 -22.34 2.90 -2.14
C VAL A 82 -21.71 2.21 -0.94
N GLU A 83 -21.72 2.85 0.23
CA GLU A 83 -21.16 2.27 1.48
C GLU A 83 -19.73 1.70 1.37
N GLY A 84 -18.90 2.22 0.45
CA GLY A 84 -17.52 1.74 0.23
C GLY A 84 -17.38 0.59 -0.78
N TYR A 85 -18.50 0.06 -1.28
CA TYR A 85 -18.53 -0.89 -2.38
C TYR A 85 -18.46 -0.14 -3.72
N GLN A 86 -17.65 -0.65 -4.63
CA GLN A 86 -17.26 0.05 -5.85
C GLN A 86 -17.63 -0.79 -7.08
N GLU A 87 -18.25 -0.14 -8.05
CA GLU A 87 -18.48 -0.68 -9.39
C GLU A 87 -17.21 -0.38 -10.22
N ILE A 88 -16.31 -1.36 -10.36
CA ILE A 88 -15.10 -1.14 -11.17
C ILE A 88 -15.52 -0.97 -12.60
N ASN A 89 -15.06 0.10 -13.21
CA ASN A 89 -15.38 0.38 -14.59
C ASN A 89 -14.18 0.94 -15.35
N SER A 90 -13.05 1.13 -14.67
CA SER A 90 -11.86 1.70 -15.28
C SER A 90 -10.61 1.33 -14.52
N LEU A 91 -9.51 1.17 -15.25
CA LEU A 91 -8.16 1.01 -14.71
C LEU A 91 -7.27 2.09 -15.28
N PHE A 92 -6.47 2.69 -14.41
CA PHE A 92 -5.45 3.65 -14.79
C PHE A 92 -4.09 3.20 -14.26
N SER A 93 -3.05 3.44 -15.04
CA SER A 93 -1.67 3.45 -14.59
C SER A 93 -1.19 4.89 -14.43
N PHE A 94 -0.31 5.08 -13.46
CA PHE A 94 0.43 6.31 -13.26
C PHE A 94 1.93 6.01 -13.25
N ASP A 95 2.65 6.58 -14.19
CA ASP A 95 4.11 6.52 -14.25
C ASP A 95 4.70 7.53 -13.26
N VAL A 96 5.31 7.03 -12.19
CA VAL A 96 5.88 7.91 -11.14
C VAL A 96 7.12 8.67 -11.57
N LYS A 97 7.84 8.18 -12.59
CA LYS A 97 9.04 8.83 -13.12
C LYS A 97 8.64 10.01 -14.00
N HIS A 98 7.72 9.80 -14.92
CA HIS A 98 7.33 10.82 -15.91
C HIS A 98 6.12 11.66 -15.48
N GLY A 99 5.43 11.27 -14.41
CA GLY A 99 4.24 11.98 -13.91
C GLY A 99 3.05 11.89 -14.86
N LYS A 100 2.93 10.79 -15.62
CA LYS A 100 1.92 10.62 -16.67
C LYS A 100 0.88 9.59 -16.28
N TRP A 101 -0.38 9.88 -16.61
CA TRP A 101 -1.50 8.97 -16.49
C TRP A 101 -1.80 8.30 -17.81
N GLU A 102 -2.15 7.02 -17.75
CA GLU A 102 -2.70 6.28 -18.87
C GLU A 102 -3.94 5.51 -18.42
N ARG A 103 -4.95 5.45 -19.29
CA ARG A 103 -6.16 4.66 -19.05
C ARG A 103 -6.01 3.34 -19.78
N ILE A 104 -5.83 2.26 -19.02
CA ILE A 104 -5.61 0.91 -19.53
C ILE A 104 -6.94 0.24 -19.88
N TYR A 105 -7.97 0.46 -19.07
CA TYR A 105 -9.26 -0.19 -19.22
C TYR A 105 -10.40 0.77 -18.97
N TYR A 106 -11.48 0.61 -19.73
CA TYR A 106 -12.76 1.29 -19.51
C TYR A 106 -13.90 0.39 -19.94
N HIS A 107 -14.91 0.28 -19.08
CA HIS A 107 -16.17 -0.40 -19.36
C HIS A 107 -17.33 0.53 -18.97
N PRO A 108 -18.15 0.99 -19.92
CA PRO A 108 -19.26 1.90 -19.62
C PRO A 108 -20.28 1.29 -18.66
N ARG A 109 -20.95 2.15 -17.91
CA ARG A 109 -21.99 1.76 -16.95
C ARG A 109 -23.16 1.03 -17.64
N GLY A 110 -23.74 0.05 -16.93
CA GLY A 110 -24.94 -0.67 -17.38
C GLY A 110 -24.64 -1.91 -18.25
N HIS A 111 -23.37 -2.15 -18.56
CA HIS A 111 -22.91 -3.40 -19.15
C HIS A 111 -22.25 -4.27 -18.07
N ASP A 112 -22.61 -5.55 -18.06
CA ASP A 112 -21.98 -6.52 -17.15
C ASP A 112 -20.55 -6.79 -17.60
N ASN A 113 -19.59 -6.37 -16.79
CA ASN A 113 -18.16 -6.62 -17.00
C ASN A 113 -17.69 -7.93 -16.36
N GLY A 114 -18.61 -8.76 -15.86
CA GLY A 114 -18.33 -10.06 -15.28
C GLY A 114 -17.82 -10.03 -13.84
N ILE A 115 -17.92 -8.87 -13.17
CA ILE A 115 -17.51 -8.69 -11.77
C ILE A 115 -18.66 -8.17 -10.92
N GLU A 116 -18.70 -8.61 -9.67
CA GLU A 116 -19.64 -8.09 -8.69
C GLU A 116 -19.16 -6.75 -8.14
N ILE A 117 -20.11 -5.89 -7.72
CA ILE A 117 -19.78 -4.72 -6.91
C ILE A 117 -19.11 -5.20 -5.62
N ILE A 118 -17.89 -4.75 -5.39
CA ILE A 118 -17.01 -5.30 -4.36
C ILE A 118 -16.50 -4.19 -3.45
N MET A 119 -16.42 -4.48 -2.15
CA MET A 119 -15.69 -3.66 -1.20
C MET A 119 -14.26 -4.19 -1.12
N PHE A 120 -13.29 -3.41 -1.61
CA PHE A 120 -11.90 -3.87 -1.67
C PHE A 120 -11.22 -3.93 -0.31
N SER A 121 -10.47 -5.01 -0.15
CA SER A 121 -9.53 -5.20 0.95
C SER A 121 -8.08 -5.20 0.47
N ALA A 122 -7.78 -5.84 -0.66
CA ALA A 122 -6.43 -5.89 -1.23
C ALA A 122 -6.43 -5.87 -2.76
N ILE A 123 -5.38 -5.29 -3.34
CA ILE A 123 -5.04 -5.32 -4.76
C ILE A 123 -3.56 -5.64 -4.91
N PHE A 124 -3.21 -6.46 -5.88
CA PHE A 124 -1.82 -6.80 -6.16
C PHE A 124 -1.62 -7.12 -7.64
N HIS A 125 -0.39 -6.90 -8.10
CA HIS A 125 0.06 -7.22 -9.44
C HIS A 125 1.04 -8.38 -9.37
N ASP A 126 0.88 -9.36 -10.27
CA ASP A 126 1.82 -10.46 -10.45
C ASP A 126 1.76 -10.96 -11.90
N ASN A 127 2.92 -11.02 -12.55
CA ASN A 127 3.13 -11.60 -13.89
C ASN A 127 2.08 -11.19 -14.95
N GLY A 128 1.83 -9.89 -15.11
CA GLY A 128 0.87 -9.37 -16.10
C GLY A 128 -0.60 -9.51 -15.71
N PHE A 129 -0.87 -10.01 -14.50
CA PHE A 129 -2.20 -10.08 -13.92
C PHE A 129 -2.32 -9.15 -12.73
N MET A 130 -3.49 -8.56 -12.59
CA MET A 130 -3.89 -7.92 -11.35
C MET A 130 -4.94 -8.77 -10.67
N TYR A 131 -4.92 -8.75 -9.36
CA TYR A 131 -5.87 -9.48 -8.57
C TYR A 131 -6.49 -8.56 -7.54
N LEU A 132 -7.79 -8.75 -7.33
CA LEU A 132 -8.55 -8.00 -6.36
C LEU A 132 -9.23 -8.95 -5.41
N MET A 133 -9.05 -8.66 -4.13
CA MET A 133 -9.65 -9.42 -3.06
C MET A 133 -10.52 -8.53 -2.19
N GLY A 134 -11.72 -8.99 -1.90
CA GLY A 134 -12.70 -8.23 -1.13
C GLY A 134 -14.05 -8.92 -1.02
N ASN A 135 -15.03 -8.18 -0.50
CA ASN A 135 -16.34 -8.74 -0.19
C ASN A 135 -17.38 -8.27 -1.19
N GLY A 136 -18.15 -9.21 -1.75
CA GLY A 136 -19.25 -8.90 -2.67
C GLY A 136 -20.42 -8.18 -1.98
N TRP A 137 -21.09 -7.30 -2.72
CA TRP A 137 -22.28 -6.57 -2.26
C TRP A 137 -23.42 -7.49 -1.84
N ARG A 138 -23.72 -8.51 -2.66
CA ARG A 138 -24.85 -9.44 -2.47
C ARG A 138 -24.58 -10.44 -1.35
N ASN A 139 -23.33 -10.85 -1.18
CA ASN A 139 -22.93 -11.76 -0.11
C ASN A 139 -21.65 -11.28 0.56
N ARG A 140 -21.83 -10.54 1.66
CA ARG A 140 -20.76 -9.97 2.49
C ARG A 140 -19.80 -11.01 3.10
N ARG A 141 -20.11 -12.30 2.99
CA ARG A 141 -19.28 -13.43 3.47
C ARG A 141 -18.41 -14.07 2.39
N LEU A 142 -18.55 -13.68 1.12
CA LEU A 142 -17.70 -14.17 0.05
C LEU A 142 -16.44 -13.32 0.01
N ASP A 143 -15.31 -13.90 0.41
CA ASP A 143 -13.99 -13.37 0.15
C ASP A 143 -13.65 -13.67 -1.32
N LEU A 144 -14.10 -12.81 -2.23
CA LEU A 144 -13.95 -12.97 -3.67
C LEU A 144 -12.52 -12.63 -4.08
N ILE A 145 -11.97 -13.41 -5.03
CA ILE A 145 -10.73 -13.10 -5.73
C ILE A 145 -11.03 -12.97 -7.22
N TYR A 146 -10.95 -11.75 -7.74
CA TYR A 146 -10.99 -11.51 -9.18
C TYR A 146 -9.58 -11.39 -9.74
N LYS A 147 -9.37 -11.92 -10.94
CA LYS A 147 -8.14 -11.79 -11.73
C LYS A 147 -8.46 -10.98 -12.98
N PHE A 148 -7.63 -9.98 -13.26
CA PHE A 148 -7.66 -9.16 -14.46
C PHE A 148 -6.38 -9.38 -15.25
N CYS A 149 -6.51 -9.76 -16.52
CA CYS A 149 -5.36 -9.89 -17.41
C CYS A 149 -5.07 -8.55 -18.09
N LEU A 150 -3.85 -8.02 -17.92
CA LEU A 150 -3.47 -6.74 -18.53
C LEU A 150 -3.28 -6.84 -20.05
N GLU A 151 -3.02 -8.04 -20.58
CA GLU A 151 -2.85 -8.27 -22.02
C GLU A 151 -4.21 -8.34 -22.74
N THR A 152 -5.13 -9.17 -22.25
CA THR A 152 -6.44 -9.36 -22.89
C THR A 152 -7.50 -8.38 -22.39
N LEU A 153 -7.22 -7.65 -21.30
CA LEU A 153 -8.15 -6.74 -20.63
C LEU A 153 -9.46 -7.40 -20.16
N THR A 154 -9.37 -8.68 -19.75
CA THR A 154 -10.53 -9.48 -19.32
C THR A 154 -10.48 -9.83 -17.84
N TRP A 155 -11.66 -9.91 -17.24
CA TRP A 155 -11.87 -10.38 -15.87
C TRP A 155 -12.17 -11.88 -15.82
N SER A 156 -11.72 -12.53 -14.76
CA SER A 156 -12.15 -13.87 -14.37
C SER A 156 -12.24 -13.99 -12.84
N LEU A 157 -13.18 -14.80 -12.37
CA LEU A 157 -13.24 -15.17 -10.96
C LEU A 157 -12.23 -16.30 -10.71
N VAL A 158 -11.37 -16.12 -9.71
CA VAL A 158 -10.41 -17.14 -9.30
C VAL A 158 -11.13 -18.19 -8.45
N VAL A 159 -11.04 -19.45 -8.87
CA VAL A 159 -11.51 -20.60 -8.08
C VAL A 159 -10.69 -20.65 -6.79
N GLN A 160 -11.34 -20.93 -5.67
CA GLN A 160 -10.67 -21.04 -4.37
C GLN A 160 -10.92 -22.43 -3.80
N ILE A 161 -9.85 -23.15 -3.47
CA ILE A 161 -9.87 -24.52 -2.97
C ILE A 161 -9.42 -24.51 -1.50
N GLY A 162 -10.13 -25.25 -0.65
CA GLY A 162 -9.82 -25.37 0.78
C GLY A 162 -10.61 -24.40 1.67
N GLU A 163 -10.20 -24.30 2.94
CA GLU A 163 -10.86 -23.44 3.92
C GLU A 163 -10.56 -21.97 3.62
N THR A 164 -11.51 -21.28 2.98
CA THR A 164 -11.38 -19.85 2.67
C THR A 164 -11.43 -19.04 3.97
N PRO A 165 -10.42 -18.20 4.25
CA PRO A 165 -10.43 -17.32 5.42
C PRO A 165 -11.56 -16.32 5.33
N LYS A 166 -12.40 -16.26 6.38
CA LYS A 166 -13.45 -15.25 6.48
C LYS A 166 -12.86 -13.92 6.93
N PHE A 167 -12.78 -12.95 6.01
CA PHE A 167 -12.26 -11.64 6.37
C PHE A 167 -13.38 -10.74 6.92
N LYS A 168 -13.29 -10.42 8.21
CA LYS A 168 -14.07 -9.32 8.79
C LYS A 168 -13.37 -8.00 8.49
N CYS A 169 -14.04 -7.12 7.74
CA CYS A 169 -13.58 -5.78 7.35
C CYS A 169 -12.36 -5.78 6.39
N ARG A 170 -11.78 -4.60 6.18
CA ARG A 170 -10.54 -4.41 5.41
C ARG A 170 -9.41 -5.20 6.10
N PHE A 171 -8.85 -6.19 5.43
CA PHE A 171 -7.64 -6.90 5.87
C PHE A 171 -6.44 -6.42 5.07
N CYS A 172 -5.22 -6.64 5.59
CA CYS A 172 -3.99 -6.35 4.88
C CYS A 172 -3.37 -7.67 4.40
N GLY A 173 -2.90 -7.71 3.16
CA GLY A 173 -2.21 -8.86 2.58
C GLY A 173 -1.24 -8.43 1.48
N THR A 174 -0.30 -9.30 1.15
CA THR A 174 0.68 -9.11 0.06
C THR A 174 0.91 -10.41 -0.70
N VAL A 175 1.44 -10.28 -1.91
CA VAL A 175 1.98 -11.38 -2.71
C VAL A 175 3.38 -11.70 -2.24
N TYR A 176 3.62 -12.95 -1.83
CA TYR A 176 4.97 -13.49 -1.63
C TYR A 176 5.02 -14.98 -1.93
N LYS A 177 5.37 -15.37 -3.17
CA LYS A 177 5.26 -16.76 -3.71
C LYS A 177 3.82 -17.35 -3.66
N ILE A 178 3.03 -16.93 -2.67
CA ILE A 178 1.70 -17.33 -2.23
C ILE A 178 1.16 -16.13 -1.39
N ASN A 179 -0.08 -15.68 -1.60
CA ASN A 179 -0.63 -14.51 -0.91
C ASN A 179 -0.84 -14.76 0.58
N ALA A 180 -0.30 -13.92 1.47
CA ALA A 180 -0.43 -14.11 2.91
C ALA A 180 -1.36 -13.08 3.57
N THR A 181 -2.36 -13.54 4.32
CA THR A 181 -3.08 -12.72 5.31
C THR A 181 -2.63 -13.09 6.70
N ILE A 182 -2.12 -12.11 7.44
CA ILE A 182 -1.47 -12.33 8.73
C ILE A 182 -2.42 -11.97 9.87
N ARG A 183 -2.65 -12.89 10.81
CA ARG A 183 -3.39 -12.63 12.06
C ARG A 183 -2.79 -13.38 13.24
N GLY A 184 -1.98 -12.68 14.03
CA GLY A 184 -1.43 -13.23 15.28
C GLY A 184 -0.68 -14.54 15.04
N ARG A 185 -1.25 -15.65 15.55
CA ARG A 185 -0.62 -16.98 15.55
C ARG A 185 -0.78 -17.78 14.25
N VAL A 186 -1.54 -17.26 13.28
CA VAL A 186 -1.88 -17.97 12.04
C VAL A 186 -1.75 -17.03 10.85
N VAL A 187 -1.26 -17.58 9.74
CA VAL A 187 -1.28 -16.95 8.42
C VAL A 187 -2.10 -17.81 7.47
N HIS A 188 -2.98 -17.17 6.70
CA HIS A 188 -3.67 -17.79 5.58
C HIS A 188 -2.91 -17.47 4.29
N VAL A 189 -2.61 -18.51 3.52
CA VAL A 189 -1.64 -18.48 2.43
C VAL A 189 -2.32 -19.02 1.16
N PHE A 190 -2.65 -18.17 0.19
CA PHE A 190 -3.34 -18.51 -1.07
C PHE A 190 -2.41 -18.64 -2.26
N ASP A 191 -2.34 -19.84 -2.84
CA ASP A 191 -1.45 -20.16 -3.97
C ASP A 191 -2.17 -19.93 -5.28
N PHE A 192 -1.68 -18.98 -6.09
CA PHE A 192 -2.25 -18.65 -7.39
C PHE A 192 -1.99 -19.70 -8.48
N THR A 193 -1.03 -20.58 -8.25
CA THR A 193 -0.72 -21.68 -9.18
C THR A 193 -1.69 -22.83 -8.99
N THR A 194 -1.95 -23.18 -7.72
CA THR A 194 -2.81 -24.31 -7.36
C THR A 194 -4.23 -23.90 -6.98
N ASN A 195 -4.48 -22.61 -6.78
CA ASN A 195 -5.72 -22.04 -6.26
C ASN A 195 -6.12 -22.54 -4.86
N ILE A 196 -5.14 -22.95 -4.05
CA ILE A 196 -5.38 -23.56 -2.73
C ILE A 196 -5.08 -22.56 -1.62
N TRP A 197 -6.02 -22.46 -0.67
CA TRP A 197 -5.78 -21.85 0.64
C TRP A 197 -5.13 -22.85 1.59
N THR A 198 -4.01 -22.44 2.19
CA THR A 198 -3.38 -23.15 3.28
C THR A 198 -3.36 -22.31 4.55
N LYS A 199 -3.59 -22.94 5.69
CA LYS A 199 -3.48 -22.33 7.00
C LYS A 199 -2.16 -22.76 7.63
N ARG A 200 -1.31 -21.81 8.00
CA ARG A 200 0.01 -22.09 8.59
C ARG A 200 0.12 -21.43 9.94
N SER A 201 0.66 -22.15 10.92
CA SER A 201 0.98 -21.60 12.23
C SER A 201 2.23 -20.74 12.15
N THR A 202 2.22 -19.60 12.81
CA THR A 202 3.43 -18.79 13.01
C THR A 202 4.16 -19.24 14.25
N SER A 203 5.47 -18.99 14.31
CA SER A 203 6.25 -19.07 15.55
C SER A 203 6.60 -17.67 16.06
N ALA A 204 7.16 -17.57 17.26
CA ALA A 204 7.62 -16.32 17.83
C ALA A 204 9.02 -16.50 18.42
N TYR A 205 9.91 -15.56 18.12
CA TYR A 205 11.20 -15.47 18.80
C TYR A 205 10.95 -15.16 20.29
N ASN A 206 11.57 -15.95 21.17
CA ASN A 206 11.36 -15.91 22.62
C ASN A 206 9.91 -16.06 23.07
N GLU A 207 9.08 -16.77 22.29
CA GLU A 207 7.65 -17.02 22.59
C GLU A 207 6.76 -15.77 22.69
N GLN A 208 7.26 -14.60 22.28
CA GLN A 208 6.51 -13.35 22.31
C GLN A 208 5.78 -13.11 20.99
N TYR A 209 4.45 -13.06 21.04
CA TYR A 209 3.62 -12.70 19.88
C TYR A 209 3.19 -11.24 19.94
N PRO A 210 2.85 -10.62 18.79
CA PRO A 210 2.18 -9.34 18.81
C PRO A 210 0.86 -9.41 19.61
N PRO A 211 0.61 -8.48 20.53
CA PRO A 211 -0.65 -8.43 21.26
C PRO A 211 -1.82 -8.16 20.31
N GLU A 212 -3.00 -8.65 20.71
CA GLU A 212 -4.25 -8.40 19.99
C GLU A 212 -4.51 -6.90 19.83
N ARG A 213 -4.98 -6.51 18.64
CA ARG A 213 -5.17 -5.13 18.25
C ARG A 213 -6.14 -5.01 17.08
N VAL A 214 -6.59 -3.79 16.83
CA VAL A 214 -7.43 -3.44 15.68
C VAL A 214 -6.86 -2.21 14.97
N PHE A 215 -7.12 -2.07 13.67
CA PHE A 215 -6.69 -0.93 12.85
C PHE A 215 -5.17 -0.70 12.82
N GLU A 216 -4.41 -1.76 13.09
CA GLU A 216 -2.98 -1.85 12.83
C GLU A 216 -2.68 -1.68 11.34
N ALA A 217 -1.47 -1.24 11.05
CA ALA A 217 -0.98 -1.14 9.68
C ALA A 217 0.02 -2.25 9.41
N TYR A 218 0.09 -2.63 8.14
CA TYR A 218 1.11 -3.53 7.63
C TYR A 218 1.90 -2.83 6.52
N ALA A 219 3.19 -3.10 6.48
CA ALA A 219 4.05 -2.80 5.34
C ALA A 219 4.75 -4.07 4.89
N PHE A 220 4.82 -4.27 3.60
CA PHE A 220 5.31 -5.51 3.01
C PHE A 220 6.61 -5.26 2.26
N SER A 221 7.56 -6.17 2.43
CA SER A 221 8.78 -6.30 1.64
C SER A 221 8.73 -7.61 0.84
N SER A 222 9.77 -7.91 0.08
CA SER A 222 9.86 -9.18 -0.62
C SER A 222 10.11 -10.38 0.31
N THR A 223 10.56 -10.19 1.55
CA THR A 223 10.95 -11.31 2.44
C THR A 223 10.22 -11.34 3.77
N CYS A 224 9.59 -10.23 4.15
CA CYS A 224 8.93 -10.07 5.43
C CYS A 224 7.81 -9.04 5.41
N ALA A 225 6.97 -9.03 6.45
CA ALA A 225 6.03 -7.96 6.73
C ALA A 225 6.36 -7.29 8.06
N TYR A 226 6.04 -6.00 8.14
CA TYR A 226 6.13 -5.19 9.35
C TYR A 226 4.73 -4.77 9.78
N MET A 227 4.41 -4.95 11.06
CA MET A 227 3.14 -4.58 11.66
C MET A 227 3.37 -3.57 12.78
N SER A 228 2.54 -2.53 12.85
CA SER A 228 2.61 -1.55 13.93
C SER A 228 1.30 -0.79 14.13
N GLY A 229 1.21 -0.07 15.25
CA GLY A 229 0.06 0.72 15.66
C GLY A 229 -1.16 -0.13 16.02
N GLY A 230 -2.32 0.53 16.00
CA GLY A 230 -3.61 -0.03 16.40
C GLY A 230 -3.85 0.04 17.91
N PRO A 231 -5.06 0.38 18.38
CA PRO A 231 -5.41 0.15 19.78
C PRO A 231 -5.56 -1.34 20.08
N ASN A 232 -5.42 -1.69 21.36
CA ASN A 232 -5.93 -2.94 21.89
C ASN A 232 -7.48 -3.01 21.78
N PRO A 233 -8.09 -4.20 21.86
CA PRO A 233 -9.53 -4.37 21.59
C PRO A 233 -10.46 -3.56 22.48
N ASP A 234 -10.06 -3.28 23.72
CA ASP A 234 -10.78 -2.47 24.71
C ASP A 234 -10.48 -0.96 24.61
N TRP A 235 -9.62 -0.55 23.67
CA TRP A 235 -9.21 0.83 23.43
C TRP A 235 -8.50 1.53 24.60
N SER A 236 -8.01 0.77 25.59
CA SER A 236 -7.31 1.35 26.74
C SER A 236 -5.90 1.84 26.40
N ALA A 237 -5.27 1.33 25.33
CA ALA A 237 -3.93 1.73 24.93
C ALA A 237 -3.73 1.71 23.40
N LEU A 238 -2.94 2.67 22.90
CA LEU A 238 -2.41 2.65 21.53
C LEU A 238 -1.04 2.00 21.53
N LEU A 239 -0.86 0.99 20.68
CA LEU A 239 0.36 0.18 20.66
C LEU A 239 1.42 0.84 19.77
N LEU A 240 2.64 0.95 20.29
CA LEU A 240 3.77 1.62 19.63
C LEU A 240 4.79 0.64 19.04
N ASP A 241 4.65 -0.63 19.38
CA ASP A 241 5.57 -1.69 19.01
C ASP A 241 5.58 -1.93 17.50
N ILE A 242 6.74 -2.34 16.98
CA ILE A 242 6.90 -2.77 15.61
C ILE A 242 7.25 -4.25 15.65
N TRP A 243 6.49 -5.03 14.90
CA TRP A 243 6.69 -6.47 14.75
C TRP A 243 7.08 -6.79 13.33
N LYS A 244 8.04 -7.68 13.16
CA LYS A 244 8.43 -8.26 11.88
C LYS A 244 8.00 -9.72 11.84
N ILE A 245 7.42 -10.16 10.73
CA ILE A 245 7.25 -11.58 10.41
C ILE A 245 8.03 -11.91 9.15
N ASP A 246 8.91 -12.90 9.27
CA ASP A 246 9.66 -13.45 8.15
C ASP A 246 8.78 -14.43 7.35
N PHE A 247 8.76 -14.34 6.02
CA PHE A 247 7.84 -15.13 5.22
C PHE A 247 8.30 -16.56 4.94
N GLU A 248 9.60 -16.84 5.08
CA GLU A 248 10.13 -18.19 4.91
C GLU A 248 9.89 -19.02 6.17
N THR A 249 10.20 -18.45 7.33
CA THR A 249 10.10 -19.12 8.62
C THR A 249 8.75 -18.94 9.32
N LEU A 250 7.95 -17.95 8.89
CA LEU A 250 6.73 -17.50 9.58
C LEU A 250 6.97 -17.17 11.06
N GLN A 251 8.18 -16.71 11.40
CA GLN A 251 8.55 -16.33 12.76
C GLN A 251 8.33 -14.84 12.99
N TRP A 252 7.63 -14.53 14.08
CA TRP A 252 7.50 -13.18 14.61
C TRP A 252 8.71 -12.77 15.44
N VAL A 253 9.16 -11.53 15.23
CA VAL A 253 10.20 -10.87 16.02
C VAL A 253 9.73 -9.46 16.35
N LYS A 254 9.76 -9.10 17.64
CA LYS A 254 9.57 -7.71 18.06
C LYS A 254 10.85 -6.93 17.76
N LEU A 255 10.72 -5.78 17.12
CA LEU A 255 11.85 -4.89 16.89
C LEU A 255 12.09 -3.98 18.10
N ASP A 256 13.34 -3.58 18.31
CA ASP A 256 13.71 -2.63 19.37
C ASP A 256 13.18 -1.23 19.09
N GLN A 257 12.99 -0.90 17.81
CA GLN A 257 12.38 0.36 17.39
C GLN A 257 10.88 0.36 17.70
N SER A 258 10.37 1.54 18.04
CA SER A 258 8.95 1.80 18.22
C SER A 258 8.52 3.05 17.47
N LEU A 259 7.23 3.13 17.17
CA LEU A 259 6.62 4.37 16.73
C LEU A 259 6.78 5.42 17.83
N GLN A 260 7.08 6.65 17.43
CA GLN A 260 7.20 7.77 18.36
C GLN A 260 5.86 8.17 19.01
N ARG A 261 4.74 7.62 18.51
CA ARG A 261 3.38 7.98 18.95
C ARG A 261 2.36 6.90 18.57
N GLY A 262 1.25 6.87 19.31
CA GLY A 262 0.15 5.94 19.07
C GLY A 262 -0.61 6.30 17.81
N LEU A 263 -0.70 5.36 16.86
CA LEU A 263 -1.35 5.55 15.57
C LEU A 263 -2.34 4.43 15.29
N TRP A 264 -3.40 4.75 14.56
CA TRP A 264 -4.40 3.80 14.05
C TRP A 264 -4.96 4.35 12.75
N TYR A 265 -5.43 3.49 11.84
CA TYR A 265 -5.75 3.88 10.44
C TYR A 265 -4.62 4.58 9.68
N HIS A 266 -3.39 4.48 10.20
CA HIS A 266 -2.21 4.91 9.46
C HIS A 266 -1.89 3.88 8.38
N ARG A 267 -1.05 4.29 7.45
CA ARG A 267 -0.53 3.45 6.40
C ARG A 267 0.97 3.39 6.55
N MET A 268 1.53 2.22 6.25
CA MET A 268 2.95 1.99 6.27
C MET A 268 3.40 1.42 4.93
N SER A 269 4.64 1.66 4.57
CA SER A 269 5.27 1.10 3.39
C SER A 269 6.78 1.04 3.59
N VAL A 270 7.40 0.00 3.05
CA VAL A 270 8.84 -0.20 3.13
C VAL A 270 9.47 0.29 1.83
N VAL A 271 10.56 1.04 1.94
CA VAL A 271 11.39 1.46 0.81
C VAL A 271 12.74 0.76 0.94
N GLN A 272 13.10 -0.04 -0.08
CA GLN A 272 14.39 -0.73 -0.21
C GLN A 272 14.77 -1.56 1.03
N ASP A 273 13.79 -2.18 1.69
CA ASP A 273 13.96 -3.03 2.88
C ASP A 273 14.73 -2.38 4.05
N SER A 274 14.89 -1.06 4.01
CA SER A 274 15.75 -0.31 4.93
C SER A 274 14.98 0.77 5.68
N TYR A 275 13.98 1.37 5.03
CA TYR A 275 13.19 2.45 5.61
C TYR A 275 11.72 2.08 5.68
N LEU A 276 11.15 2.16 6.87
CA LEU A 276 9.71 2.13 7.08
C LEU A 276 9.18 3.55 7.05
N TYR A 277 8.34 3.85 6.07
CA TYR A 277 7.62 5.10 5.99
C TYR A 277 6.19 4.90 6.46
N HIS A 278 5.66 5.88 7.20
CA HIS A 278 4.26 5.88 7.57
C HIS A 278 3.61 7.26 7.48
N VAL A 279 2.31 7.24 7.15
CA VAL A 279 1.44 8.42 7.02
C VAL A 279 0.05 8.06 7.54
N GLY A 280 -0.60 8.97 8.27
CA GLY A 280 -2.02 8.83 8.57
C GLY A 280 -2.39 9.11 10.02
N SER A 281 -3.56 8.61 10.43
CA SER A 281 -4.44 9.33 11.35
C SER A 281 -3.83 9.63 12.71
N TYR A 282 -3.90 10.92 13.06
CA TYR A 282 -3.53 11.47 14.35
C TYR A 282 -4.81 11.72 15.16
N HIS A 283 -4.72 11.52 16.48
CA HIS A 283 -5.79 11.81 17.43
C HIS A 283 -6.31 13.26 17.29
N GLU A 284 -7.59 13.53 17.55
CA GLU A 284 -8.21 14.87 17.38
C GLU A 284 -7.54 15.99 18.18
N LYS A 285 -6.82 15.62 19.25
CA LYS A 285 -6.01 16.55 20.07
C LYS A 285 -4.54 16.64 19.64
N SER A 286 -4.16 15.98 18.56
CA SER A 286 -2.79 15.99 18.05
C SER A 286 -2.45 17.39 17.54
N ARG A 287 -1.47 18.04 18.19
CA ARG A 287 -0.86 19.30 17.73
C ARG A 287 0.11 19.09 16.55
N TYR A 288 0.26 17.85 16.08
CA TYR A 288 1.33 17.49 15.15
C TYR A 288 0.94 17.70 13.69
N LEU A 289 1.84 18.40 13.00
CA LEU A 289 1.79 18.71 11.58
C LEU A 289 1.96 17.45 10.72
N ASN A 290 1.19 17.42 9.64
CA ASN A 290 1.12 16.41 8.58
C ASN A 290 2.52 16.06 8.06
N GLY A 291 3.08 14.97 8.55
CA GLY A 291 4.41 14.51 8.16
C GLY A 291 4.34 13.08 7.65
N ILE A 292 5.11 12.80 6.61
CA ILE A 292 5.59 11.46 6.40
C ILE A 292 6.71 11.20 7.41
N GLU A 293 6.54 10.19 8.24
CA GLU A 293 7.55 9.78 9.23
C GLU A 293 8.35 8.61 8.67
N ARG A 294 9.64 8.57 9.02
CA ARG A 294 10.60 7.57 8.54
C ARG A 294 11.30 6.93 9.73
N LEU A 295 11.34 5.60 9.73
CA LEU A 295 12.10 4.78 10.67
C LEU A 295 13.11 3.93 9.89
N ILE A 296 14.29 3.72 10.47
CA ILE A 296 15.33 2.86 9.90
C ILE A 296 15.13 1.45 10.45
N LEU A 297 14.79 0.51 9.57
CA LEU A 297 14.61 -0.91 9.89
C LEU A 297 15.92 -1.69 9.77
N ARG A 298 16.72 -1.35 8.75
CA ARG A 298 18.03 -1.93 8.47
C ARG A 298 18.98 -0.80 8.09
N ILE A 299 20.25 -0.94 8.45
CA ILE A 299 21.29 0.00 8.04
C ILE A 299 21.29 0.07 6.50
N PRO A 300 20.98 1.24 5.91
CA PRO A 300 21.00 1.43 4.47
C PRO A 300 22.42 1.28 3.93
N THR A 301 22.56 0.94 2.65
CA THR A 301 23.87 0.87 2.01
C THR A 301 24.55 2.24 2.01
N LEU A 302 25.88 2.27 2.07
CA LEU A 302 26.64 3.52 1.94
C LEU A 302 26.27 4.27 0.66
N PHE A 303 26.09 3.53 -0.44
CA PHE A 303 25.60 4.08 -1.70
C PHE A 303 24.28 4.86 -1.53
N ARG A 304 23.28 4.25 -0.87
CA ARG A 304 21.98 4.89 -0.63
C ARG A 304 22.08 6.15 0.23
N ILE A 305 22.94 6.14 1.24
CA ILE A 305 23.16 7.27 2.16
C ILE A 305 23.88 8.41 1.43
N SER A 306 24.99 8.12 0.77
CA SER A 306 25.76 9.09 0.00
C SER A 306 24.91 9.70 -1.10
N PHE A 307 24.09 8.90 -1.77
CA PHE A 307 23.25 9.40 -2.84
C PHE A 307 22.09 10.28 -2.35
N GLU A 308 21.48 9.97 -1.19
CA GLU A 308 20.53 10.87 -0.52
C GLU A 308 21.18 12.23 -0.21
N ALA A 309 22.42 12.21 0.28
CA ALA A 309 23.16 13.43 0.61
C ALA A 309 23.46 14.26 -0.64
N VAL A 310 23.86 13.63 -1.75
CA VAL A 310 24.05 14.29 -3.05
C VAL A 310 22.74 14.91 -3.54
N CYS A 311 21.64 14.17 -3.54
CA CYS A 311 20.34 14.65 -4.03
C CYS A 311 19.78 15.83 -3.22
N ARG A 312 20.06 15.86 -1.91
CA ARG A 312 19.59 16.93 -1.01
C ARG A 312 20.55 18.10 -0.89
N SER A 313 21.73 18.01 -1.50
CA SER A 313 22.67 19.12 -1.51
C SER A 313 22.11 20.31 -2.30
N PRO A 314 22.35 21.55 -1.85
CA PRO A 314 22.07 22.74 -2.67
C PRO A 314 22.75 22.69 -4.05
N ASN A 315 23.88 22.00 -4.16
CA ASN A 315 24.66 21.83 -5.38
C ASN A 315 24.33 20.52 -6.12
N SER A 316 23.19 19.89 -5.82
CA SER A 316 22.82 18.57 -6.36
C SER A 316 22.93 18.48 -7.89
N ARG A 317 22.55 19.54 -8.63
CA ARG A 317 22.68 19.59 -10.09
C ARG A 317 24.12 19.42 -10.57
N ILE A 318 25.08 20.06 -9.91
CA ILE A 318 26.50 20.00 -10.26
C ILE A 318 27.03 18.60 -9.94
N TYR A 319 26.71 18.10 -8.74
CA TYR A 319 27.18 16.78 -8.31
C TYR A 319 26.60 15.67 -9.19
N ILE A 320 25.30 15.70 -9.47
CA ILE A 320 24.66 14.72 -10.35
C ILE A 320 25.25 14.75 -11.76
N ALA A 321 25.53 15.94 -12.31
CA ALA A 321 26.17 16.06 -13.63
C ALA A 321 27.61 15.52 -13.69
N SER A 322 28.30 15.45 -12.54
CA SER A 322 29.65 14.88 -12.44
C SER A 322 29.69 13.37 -12.15
N LEU A 323 28.53 12.73 -11.91
CA LEU A 323 28.48 11.30 -11.66
C LEU A 323 28.67 10.51 -12.96
N PRO A 324 29.37 9.36 -12.91
CA PRO A 324 29.43 8.43 -14.02
C PRO A 324 28.04 8.04 -14.53
N GLU A 325 27.88 7.88 -15.85
CA GLU A 325 26.62 7.47 -16.47
C GLU A 325 26.07 6.15 -15.90
N THR A 326 26.94 5.22 -15.51
CA THR A 326 26.54 3.95 -14.90
C THR A 326 25.73 4.16 -13.61
N LEU A 327 26.12 5.14 -12.78
CA LEU A 327 25.36 5.51 -11.58
C LEU A 327 24.05 6.21 -11.95
N LEU A 328 24.05 7.04 -13.01
CA LEU A 328 22.84 7.70 -13.50
C LEU A 328 21.83 6.72 -14.12
N MET A 329 22.29 5.61 -14.69
CA MET A 329 21.45 4.53 -15.23
C MET A 329 20.81 3.69 -14.12
N ASP A 330 21.55 3.36 -13.05
CA ASP A 330 20.97 2.75 -11.84
C ASP A 330 19.87 3.63 -11.21
N LEU A 331 19.93 4.93 -11.47
CA LEU A 331 18.97 5.94 -11.04
C LEU A 331 17.92 6.28 -12.10
N ASN A 332 18.08 5.80 -13.34
CA ASN A 332 17.27 6.15 -14.50
C ASN A 332 16.96 7.65 -14.64
N PHE A 333 17.95 8.54 -14.47
CA PHE A 333 17.83 9.97 -14.82
C PHE A 333 17.98 10.24 -16.33
N SER A 334 17.94 9.21 -17.18
CA SER A 334 17.85 9.37 -18.63
C SER A 334 16.49 9.99 -19.01
N ASN A 335 16.60 11.08 -19.77
CA ASN A 335 15.55 11.99 -20.27
C ASN A 335 14.23 11.35 -20.68
#